data_AF-A0A920BQW2-F1
#
_entry.id   AF-A0A920BQW2-F1
#
_cell.length_a   1.000
_cell.length_b   1.000
_cell.length_c   1.000
_cell.angle_alpha   90.00
_cell.angle_beta   90.00
_cell.angle_gamma   90.00
#
_symmetry.space_group_name_H-M   'P 1'
#
loop_
_entity.id
_entity.type
_entity.pdbx_description
1 polymer ?
#
loop_
_entity_poly.entity_id
_entity_poly.type
_entity_poly.pdbx_seq_one_letter_code
_entity_poly.pdbx_strand_id
1 'polypeptide(L)' 'MGTLLDNPGSRIVNVASNAHRQGVLNFYDLQSERRYGKMRAYAQSKLAILFYC' A
#
# COMPACT_ATOMS: atom_id res chain seq x y z
N MET A 1 -11.06 18.54 -1.97
CA MET A 1 -11.71 17.51 -1.15
C MET A 1 -13.21 17.67 -0.94
N GLY A 2 -13.84 18.78 -1.36
CA GLY A 2 -15.29 18.99 -1.17
C GLY A 2 -16.15 17.87 -1.75
N THR A 3 -15.98 17.49 -3.02
CA THR A 3 -16.85 16.51 -3.69
C THR A 3 -16.92 15.12 -3.05
N LEU A 4 -15.87 14.64 -2.37
CA LEU A 4 -15.91 13.37 -1.63
C LEU A 4 -16.56 13.49 -0.26
N LEU A 5 -16.38 14.64 0.41
CA LEU A 5 -16.91 14.89 1.75
C LEU A 5 -18.38 15.34 1.71
N ASP A 6 -18.78 16.04 0.64
CA ASP A 6 -20.09 16.64 0.46
C ASP A 6 -21.14 15.65 -0.07
N ASN A 7 -20.74 14.42 -0.42
CA ASN A 7 -21.63 13.42 -1.02
C ASN A 7 -21.77 12.17 -0.11
N PRO A 8 -22.87 12.08 0.67
CA PRO A 8 -23.10 10.99 1.60
C PRO A 8 -23.10 9.62 0.92
N GLY A 9 -22.33 8.67 1.47
CA GLY A 9 -22.21 7.32 0.92
C GLY A 9 -21.04 7.10 -0.03
N SER A 10 -20.24 8.13 -0.30
CA SER A 10 -18.94 8.01 -0.97
C SER A 10 -18.00 7.07 -0.18
N ARG A 11 -17.19 6.29 -0.90
CA ARG A 11 -16.24 5.34 -0.29
C ARG A 11 -14.91 5.38 -1.01
N ILE A 12 -13.84 5.17 -0.25
CA ILE A 12 -12.49 4.93 -0.77
C ILE A 12 -12.25 3.43 -0.73
N VAL A 13 -11.91 2.84 -1.88
CA VAL A 13 -11.57 1.42 -1.97
C VAL A 13 -10.11 1.29 -2.34
N ASN A 14 -9.33 0.71 -1.43
CA ASN A 14 -7.91 0.45 -1.64
C ASN A 14 -7.70 -0.86 -2.40
N VAL A 15 -6.87 -0.82 -3.45
CA VAL A 15 -6.60 -2.00 -4.29
C VAL A 15 -5.24 -2.62 -3.95
N ALA A 16 -5.28 -3.72 -3.20
CA ALA A 16 -4.13 -4.57 -2.91
C ALA A 16 -3.86 -5.60 -4.03
N SER A 17 -2.92 -6.51 -3.82
CA SER A 17 -2.58 -7.61 -4.75
C SER A 17 -2.09 -8.82 -3.96
N ASN A 18 -2.26 -10.04 -4.47
CA ASN A 18 -1.76 -11.28 -3.84
C ASN A 18 -0.25 -11.27 -3.53
N ALA A 19 0.52 -10.38 -4.17
CA ALA A 19 1.92 -10.15 -3.85
C ALA A 19 2.16 -9.78 -2.38
N HIS A 20 1.19 -9.19 -1.68
CA HIS A 20 1.31 -8.84 -0.26
C HIS A 20 1.67 -10.03 0.63
N ARG A 21 1.27 -11.25 0.25
CA ARG A 21 1.53 -12.48 1.03
C ARG A 21 3.02 -12.79 1.15
N GLN A 22 3.83 -12.28 0.22
CA GLN A 22 5.29 -12.42 0.22
C GLN A 22 5.99 -11.10 0.61
N GLY A 23 5.21 -10.06 0.95
CA GLY A 23 5.73 -8.77 1.37
C GLY A 23 6.25 -8.82 2.80
N VAL A 24 7.29 -8.03 3.08
CA VAL A 24 7.76 -7.75 4.44
C VAL A 24 7.84 -6.24 4.58
N LEU A 25 7.27 -5.69 5.64
CA LEU A 25 7.38 -4.26 5.95
C LEU A 25 8.71 -3.98 6.62
N ASN A 26 9.65 -3.40 5.87
CA ASN A 26 10.88 -2.89 6.44
C ASN A 26 10.70 -1.44 6.88
N PHE A 27 10.33 -1.23 8.15
CA PHE A 27 10.14 0.11 8.71
C PHE A 27 11.40 0.98 8.71
N TYR A 28 12.60 0.37 8.66
CA TYR A 28 13.88 1.08 8.59
C TYR A 28 14.28 1.49 7.16
N ASP A 29 13.58 0.98 6.14
CA ASP A 29 13.82 1.31 4.72
C ASP A 29 12.53 1.05 3.91
N LEU A 30 11.53 1.91 4.11
CA LEU A 30 10.22 1.79 3.44
C LEU A 30 10.31 2.01 1.92
N GLN A 31 11.27 2.82 1.48
CA GLN A 31 11.47 3.18 0.08
C GLN A 31 12.44 2.25 -0.66
N SER A 32 12.98 1.22 0.01
CA SER A 32 13.96 0.29 -0.56
C SER A 32 15.22 0.98 -1.13
N GLU A 33 15.66 2.07 -0.49
CA GLU A 33 16.80 2.89 -0.92
C GLU A 33 18.14 2.13 -0.84
N ARG A 34 18.27 1.21 0.11
CA ARG A 34 19.53 0.46 0.31
C ARG A 34 19.68 -0.70 -0.67
N ARG A 35 18.58 -1.41 -0.95
CA ARG A 35 18.57 -2.56 -1.87
C ARG A 35 17.21 -2.68 -2.55
N TYR A 36 17.18 -2.30 -3.81
CA TYR A 36 15.99 -2.38 -4.64
C TYR A 36 15.84 -3.76 -5.28
N GLY A 37 14.65 -4.33 -5.17
CA GLY A 37 14.24 -5.51 -5.92
C GLY A 37 12.79 -5.34 -6.31
N LYS A 38 12.49 -5.30 -7.61
CA LYS A 38 11.17 -4.92 -8.15
C LYS A 38 10.01 -5.64 -7.46
N MET A 39 10.07 -6.97 -7.39
CA MET A 39 9.01 -7.77 -6.76
C MET A 39 8.94 -7.60 -5.24
N ARG A 40 10.09 -7.42 -4.58
CA ARG A 40 10.16 -7.19 -3.13
C ARG A 40 9.53 -5.84 -2.76
N ALA A 41 9.92 -4.77 -3.47
CA ALA A 41 9.36 -3.44 -3.28
C ALA A 41 7.85 -3.42 -3.57
N TYR A 42 7.42 -4.03 -4.67
CA TYR A 42 5.99 -4.14 -5.01
C TYR A 42 5.19 -4.92 -3.95
N ALA A 43 5.70 -6.06 -3.49
CA ALA A 43 5.07 -6.85 -2.43
C ALA A 43 4.97 -6.06 -1.12
N GLN A 44 6.01 -5.31 -0.74
CA GLN A 44 6.00 -4.41 0.42
C GLN A 44 4.94 -3.30 0.25
N SER A 45 4.85 -2.65 -0.92
CA SER A 45 3.82 -1.63 -1.17
C SER A 45 2.40 -2.21 -1.07
N LYS A 46 2.17 -3.42 -1.59
CA LYS A 46 0.85 -4.07 -1.54
C LYS A 46 0.50 -4.59 -0.15
N LEU A 47 1.49 -4.93 0.68
CA LEU A 47 1.31 -5.21 2.10
C LEU A 47 0.97 -3.92 2.89
N ALA A 48 1.64 -2.81 2.60
CA ALA A 48 1.37 -1.53 3.26
C ALA A 48 -0.07 -1.04 3.04
N ILE A 49 -0.64 -1.27 1.85
CA ILE A 49 -2.05 -0.95 1.56
C ILE A 49 -3.00 -1.69 2.52
N LEU A 50 -2.73 -2.97 2.82
CA LEU A 50 -3.57 -3.74 3.75
C LEU A 50 -3.39 -3.32 5.20
N PHE A 51 -2.21 -2.83 5.57
CA PHE A 51 -1.96 -2.26 6.89
C PHE A 51 -2.71 -0.94 7.14
N TYR A 52 -3.08 -0.24 6.07
CA TYR A 52 -3.76 1.06 6.14
C TYR A 52 -5.29 0.95 6.05
N CYS A 53 -5.83 -0.11 5.45
CA CYS A 53 -7.27 -0.38 5.42
C CYS A 53 -7.82 -0.65 6.83
#